data_AF-A0A7J5GQP2-F1
#
_entry.id   AF-A0A7J5GQP2-F1
#
_cell.length_a   1.000
_cell.length_b   1.000
_cell.length_c   1.000
_cell.angle_alpha   90.00
_cell.angle_beta   90.00
_cell.angle_gamma   90.00
#
_symmetry.space_group_name_H-M   'P 1'
#
loop_
_entity.id
_entity.type
_entity.pdbx_description
1 polymer ?
#
loop_
_entity_poly.entity_id
_entity_poly.type
_entity_poly.pdbx_seq_one_letter_code
_entity_poly.pdbx_strand_id
1 'polypeptide(L)'
;HINYFNAGTKLRFSTSKIFGDGEFTGLTNNVGLEISAEGLVGIPQSGTYIIFVDLGSKTISIQKPVFYGYGTAAGGNNEKILPFTESSDGKTFSVTLPNGGRFRIHPYIPAFDNLNPSFGAWKREYAVNPETLEIYLRKEGMDEPNKDYVWAANTIITLDFRAAKGTIVVP
;
A
#
# COMPACT_ATOMS: atom_id res chain seq x y z
N HIS A 1 1.76 4.71 4.86
CA HIS A 1 2.58 3.56 5.30
C HIS A 1 1.77 2.28 5.10
N ILE A 2 2.38 1.17 4.69
CA ILE A 2 1.72 -0.11 4.50
C ILE A 2 2.49 -1.16 5.28
N ASN A 3 1.79 -1.95 6.10
CA ASN A 3 2.40 -3.05 6.85
C ASN A 3 1.34 -4.05 7.31
N TYR A 4 1.80 -5.25 7.67
CA TYR A 4 1.01 -6.22 8.42
C TYR A 4 1.06 -5.90 9.90
N PHE A 5 -0.09 -5.96 10.54
CA PHE A 5 -0.23 -5.80 11.98
C PHE A 5 -0.91 -7.03 12.56
N ASN A 6 -0.52 -7.41 13.77
CA ASN A 6 -1.25 -8.41 14.54
C ASN A 6 -2.43 -7.75 15.25
N ALA A 7 -3.51 -8.50 15.48
CA ALA A 7 -4.60 -8.08 16.35
C ALA A 7 -4.07 -7.63 17.71
N GLY A 8 -4.62 -6.54 18.25
CA GLY A 8 -4.17 -5.90 19.49
C GLY A 8 -2.94 -4.99 19.33
N THR A 9 -2.36 -4.85 18.13
CA THR A 9 -1.29 -3.87 17.91
C THR A 9 -1.80 -2.46 18.21
N LYS A 10 -1.00 -1.69 18.96
CA LYS A 10 -1.30 -0.29 19.32
C LYS A 10 -0.39 0.64 18.53
N LEU A 11 -0.98 1.65 17.92
CA LEU A 11 -0.31 2.62 17.08
C LEU A 11 -0.27 3.97 17.78
N ARG A 12 0.85 4.66 17.58
CA ARG A 12 1.04 6.05 17.98
C ARG A 12 1.43 6.85 16.75
N PHE A 13 0.88 8.05 16.65
CA PHE A 13 1.21 9.00 15.61
C PHE A 13 1.76 10.24 16.26
N SER A 14 2.82 10.80 15.69
CA SER A 14 3.37 12.08 16.11
C SER A 14 3.89 12.84 14.89
N THR A 15 3.78 14.17 14.95
CA THR A 15 4.46 15.08 14.02
C THR A 15 5.94 15.29 14.36
N SER A 16 6.36 14.85 15.56
CA SER A 16 7.73 14.87 16.06
C SER A 16 8.31 13.45 16.11
N LYS A 17 9.63 13.32 15.96
CA LYS A 17 10.34 12.03 16.11
C LYS A 17 10.66 11.70 17.58
N ILE A 18 9.78 12.07 18.51
CA ILE A 18 9.94 11.84 19.95
C ILE A 18 8.59 11.44 20.56
N PHE A 19 8.62 10.68 21.65
CA PHE A 19 7.41 10.32 22.38
C PHE A 19 6.79 11.53 23.11
N GLY A 20 5.46 11.54 23.21
CA GLY A 20 4.67 12.54 23.94
C GLY A 20 4.48 13.88 23.20
N ASP A 21 5.54 14.44 22.61
CA ASP A 21 5.42 15.67 21.83
C ASP A 21 4.75 15.41 20.48
N GLY A 22 3.80 16.27 20.11
CA GLY A 22 3.06 16.19 18.86
C GLY A 22 2.21 14.93 18.68
N GLU A 23 1.97 14.13 19.74
CA GLU A 23 1.20 12.90 19.66
C GLU A 23 -0.29 13.17 19.37
N PHE A 24 -0.89 12.33 18.53
CA PHE A 24 -2.33 12.36 18.25
C PHE A 24 -2.87 10.95 17.99
N THR A 25 -4.15 10.77 18.31
CA THR A 25 -4.88 9.50 18.17
C THR A 25 -5.97 9.58 17.10
N GLY A 26 -6.13 10.76 16.50
CA GLY A 26 -7.11 11.06 15.46
C GLY A 26 -6.89 12.47 14.91
N LEU A 27 -7.56 12.75 13.80
CA LEU A 27 -7.68 14.09 13.22
C LEU A 27 -9.18 14.44 13.12
N THR A 28 -9.53 15.45 12.33
CA THR A 28 -10.95 15.82 12.12
C THR A 28 -11.71 14.69 11.40
N ASN A 29 -11.09 14.07 10.40
CA ASN A 29 -11.69 12.99 9.62
C ASN A 29 -10.99 11.67 9.94
N ASN A 30 -11.65 10.79 10.70
CA ASN A 30 -11.11 9.50 11.12
C ASN A 30 -11.84 8.36 10.42
N VAL A 31 -11.12 7.50 9.69
CA VAL A 31 -11.71 6.36 8.95
C VAL A 31 -11.04 5.05 9.37
N GLY A 32 -11.81 4.12 9.92
CA GLY A 32 -11.29 2.80 10.33
C GLY A 32 -10.38 2.82 11.55
N LEU A 33 -10.48 3.86 12.39
CA LEU A 33 -9.77 3.92 13.66
C LEU A 33 -10.62 3.30 14.76
N GLU A 34 -10.00 2.43 15.56
CA GLU A 34 -10.55 1.96 16.83
C GLU A 34 -9.65 2.42 17.97
N ILE A 35 -10.24 2.98 19.02
CA ILE A 35 -9.47 3.45 20.19
C ILE A 35 -9.50 2.37 21.25
N SER A 36 -8.32 1.90 21.63
CA SER A 36 -8.10 0.94 22.73
C SER A 36 -8.44 1.54 24.09
N ALA A 37 -8.56 0.67 25.11
CA ALA A 37 -8.80 1.10 26.50
C ALA A 37 -7.70 2.02 27.03
N GLU A 38 -6.48 1.94 26.49
CA GLU A 38 -5.35 2.80 26.84
C GLU A 38 -5.31 4.10 26.04
N GLY A 39 -6.36 4.42 25.30
CA GLY A 39 -6.48 5.66 24.52
C GLY A 39 -5.66 5.68 23.23
N LEU A 40 -5.04 4.57 22.84
CA LEU A 40 -4.24 4.46 21.61
C LEU A 40 -5.07 3.88 20.46
N VAL A 41 -4.65 4.15 19.22
CA VAL A 41 -5.29 3.53 18.05
C VAL A 41 -4.93 2.05 17.98
N GLY A 42 -5.92 1.18 18.04
CA GLY A 42 -5.78 -0.28 18.05
C GLY A 42 -6.08 -0.90 16.69
N ILE A 43 -5.38 -2.00 16.39
CA ILE A 43 -5.70 -2.89 15.27
C ILE A 43 -6.56 -4.05 15.77
N PRO A 44 -7.84 -4.16 15.38
CA PRO A 44 -8.74 -5.18 15.92
C PRO A 44 -8.47 -6.59 15.38
N GLN A 45 -7.98 -6.69 14.15
CA GLN A 45 -7.79 -7.94 13.44
C GLN A 45 -6.42 -7.97 12.76
N SER A 46 -5.78 -9.14 12.77
CA SER A 46 -4.52 -9.29 12.04
C SER A 46 -4.74 -9.13 10.54
N GLY A 47 -3.80 -8.48 9.87
CA GLY A 47 -3.87 -8.25 8.42
C GLY A 47 -2.94 -7.15 7.97
N THR A 48 -2.84 -6.97 6.65
CA THR A 48 -2.13 -5.84 6.05
C THR A 48 -3.04 -4.62 5.98
N TYR A 49 -2.54 -3.46 6.43
CA TYR A 49 -3.27 -2.20 6.44
C TYR A 49 -2.44 -1.10 5.80
N ILE A 50 -3.13 -0.16 5.16
CA ILE A 50 -2.59 1.17 4.87
C ILE A 50 -2.94 2.08 6.03
N ILE A 51 -1.92 2.70 6.58
CA ILE A 51 -2.04 3.89 7.43
C ILE A 51 -1.80 5.10 6.53
N PHE A 52 -2.85 5.89 6.33
CA PHE A 52 -2.80 7.14 5.60
C PHE A 52 -3.07 8.31 6.55
N VAL A 53 -2.19 9.31 6.51
CA VAL A 53 -2.31 10.54 7.31
C VAL A 53 -2.08 11.72 6.37
N ASP A 54 -3.07 12.61 6.31
CA ASP A 54 -3.01 13.89 5.63
C ASP A 54 -3.32 15.00 6.64
N LEU A 55 -2.29 15.75 7.02
CA LEU A 55 -2.42 16.84 7.98
C LEU A 55 -3.09 18.09 7.37
N GLY A 56 -3.03 18.25 6.05
CA GLY A 56 -3.66 19.37 5.34
C GLY A 56 -5.18 19.21 5.32
N SER A 57 -5.66 18.04 4.90
CA SER A 57 -7.09 17.71 4.93
C SER A 57 -7.60 17.27 6.31
N LYS A 58 -6.70 17.16 7.29
CA LYS A 58 -6.96 16.64 8.65
C LYS A 58 -7.62 15.25 8.61
N THR A 59 -7.10 14.36 7.77
CA THR A 59 -7.63 13.01 7.56
C THR A 59 -6.63 11.97 8.04
N ILE A 60 -7.11 11.01 8.83
CA ILE A 60 -6.39 9.77 9.13
C ILE A 60 -7.27 8.58 8.78
N SER A 61 -6.67 7.60 8.11
CA SER A 61 -7.35 6.39 7.69
C SER A 61 -6.48 5.17 7.93
N ILE A 62 -7.08 4.12 8.49
CA ILE A 62 -6.48 2.79 8.66
C ILE A 62 -7.41 1.78 8.01
N GLN A 63 -7.02 1.28 6.84
CA GLN A 63 -7.89 0.44 6.02
C GLN A 63 -7.09 -0.68 5.36
N LYS A 64 -7.72 -1.85 5.16
CA LYS A 64 -7.13 -2.93 4.38
C LYS A 64 -7.02 -2.52 2.90
N PRO A 65 -5.84 -2.66 2.27
CA PRO A 65 -5.66 -2.31 0.88
C PRO A 65 -6.24 -3.35 -0.08
N VAL A 66 -6.57 -2.89 -1.27
CA VAL A 66 -6.43 -3.69 -2.49
C VAL A 66 -5.26 -3.15 -3.29
N PHE A 67 -4.39 -4.03 -3.79
CA PHE A 67 -3.35 -3.63 -4.73
C PHE A 67 -3.83 -3.88 -6.15
N TYR A 68 -3.53 -2.95 -7.04
CA TYR A 68 -3.86 -3.07 -8.45
C TYR A 68 -2.60 -2.93 -9.30
N GLY A 69 -2.53 -3.77 -10.32
CA GLY A 69 -1.62 -3.66 -11.43
C GLY A 69 -2.22 -2.84 -12.56
N TYR A 70 -1.39 -2.03 -13.22
CA TYR A 70 -1.69 -1.35 -14.48
C TYR A 70 -0.44 -1.27 -15.36
N GLY A 71 -0.59 -0.82 -16.61
CA GLY A 71 0.40 -0.92 -17.67
C GLY A 71 0.07 -2.02 -18.67
N THR A 72 0.88 -2.13 -19.73
CA THR A 72 0.62 -3.09 -20.82
C THR A 72 0.64 -4.55 -20.35
N ALA A 73 1.50 -4.90 -19.39
CA ALA A 73 1.52 -6.23 -18.78
C ALA A 73 0.22 -6.57 -18.03
N ALA A 74 -0.48 -5.56 -17.49
CA ALA A 74 -1.74 -5.69 -16.80
C ALA A 74 -2.97 -5.61 -17.72
N GLY A 75 -2.78 -5.31 -19.02
CA GLY A 75 -3.85 -5.17 -19.99
C GLY A 75 -4.34 -3.72 -20.23
N GLY A 76 -3.65 -2.70 -19.72
CA GLY A 76 -3.98 -1.29 -19.99
C GLY A 76 -3.57 -0.32 -18.88
N ASN A 77 -3.84 0.98 -19.07
CA ASN A 77 -3.44 2.03 -18.12
C ASN A 77 -4.55 2.45 -17.13
N ASN A 78 -5.68 1.76 -17.13
CA ASN A 78 -6.76 2.04 -16.17
C ASN A 78 -6.34 1.55 -14.77
N GLU A 79 -6.56 2.36 -13.74
CA GLU A 79 -6.00 2.12 -12.39
C GLU A 79 -6.52 0.84 -11.70
N LYS A 80 -7.76 0.41 -11.95
CA LYS A 80 -8.38 -0.73 -11.23
C LYS A 80 -8.63 -1.96 -12.11
N ILE A 81 -7.67 -2.35 -12.98
CA ILE A 81 -7.88 -3.44 -13.94
C ILE A 81 -7.40 -4.81 -13.49
N LEU A 82 -6.32 -4.88 -12.71
CA LEU A 82 -5.72 -6.15 -12.32
C LEU A 82 -5.53 -6.20 -10.80
N PRO A 83 -6.54 -6.61 -10.03
CA PRO A 83 -6.41 -6.74 -8.59
C PRO A 83 -5.46 -7.87 -8.21
N PHE A 84 -4.65 -7.65 -7.18
CA PHE A 84 -3.90 -8.71 -6.53
C PHE A 84 -4.84 -9.53 -5.63
N THR A 85 -4.61 -10.82 -5.57
CA THR A 85 -5.30 -11.75 -4.65
C THR A 85 -4.58 -11.76 -3.31
N GLU A 86 -5.30 -11.41 -2.23
CA GLU A 86 -4.82 -11.53 -0.86
C GLU A 86 -4.78 -13.01 -0.43
N SER A 87 -3.74 -13.42 0.29
CA SER A 87 -3.69 -14.75 0.93
C SER A 87 -4.68 -14.85 2.08
N SER A 88 -5.14 -16.06 2.39
CA SER A 88 -6.16 -16.28 3.45
C SER A 88 -5.73 -15.80 4.85
N ASP A 89 -4.43 -15.69 5.10
CA ASP A 89 -3.84 -15.18 6.34
C ASP A 89 -3.54 -13.66 6.30
N GLY A 90 -3.88 -12.98 5.20
CA GLY A 90 -3.74 -11.54 4.98
C GLY A 90 -2.31 -11.01 4.90
N LYS A 91 -1.33 -11.92 4.75
CA LYS A 91 0.10 -11.61 4.82
C LYS A 91 0.72 -11.27 3.47
N THR A 92 0.17 -11.81 2.39
CA THR A 92 0.74 -11.67 1.05
C THR A 92 -0.33 -11.33 0.02
N PHE A 93 0.09 -10.68 -1.06
CA PHE A 93 -0.76 -10.30 -2.18
C PHE A 93 -0.12 -10.75 -3.47
N SER A 94 -0.79 -11.58 -4.28
CA SER A 94 -0.22 -12.16 -5.50
C SER A 94 -1.00 -11.75 -6.74
N VAL A 95 -0.30 -11.64 -7.86
CA VAL A 95 -0.90 -11.41 -9.18
C VAL A 95 -0.13 -12.19 -10.24
N THR A 96 -0.85 -12.73 -11.21
CA THR A 96 -0.26 -13.28 -12.45
C THR A 96 -0.44 -12.26 -13.55
N LEU A 97 0.65 -11.89 -14.23
CA LEU A 97 0.60 -10.93 -15.32
C LEU A 97 -0.02 -11.58 -16.57
N PRO A 98 -1.15 -11.07 -17.09
CA PRO A 98 -1.78 -11.66 -18.28
C PRO A 98 -0.97 -11.43 -19.56
N ASN A 99 -0.17 -10.36 -19.63
CA ASN A 99 0.60 -9.99 -20.81
C ASN A 99 2.05 -9.67 -20.46
N GLY A 100 2.90 -9.62 -21.48
CA GLY A 100 4.24 -9.04 -21.34
C GLY A 100 4.20 -7.52 -21.49
N GLY A 101 5.20 -6.83 -20.92
CA GLY A 101 5.35 -5.38 -21.09
C GLY A 101 5.65 -4.62 -19.80
N ARG A 102 5.20 -3.36 -19.74
CA ARG A 102 5.36 -2.51 -18.56
C ARG A 102 4.32 -2.87 -17.52
N PHE A 103 4.76 -2.95 -16.27
CA PHE A 103 3.90 -3.23 -15.12
C PHE A 103 4.16 -2.22 -14.01
N ARG A 104 3.07 -1.71 -13.43
CA ARG A 104 3.06 -0.69 -12.38
C ARG A 104 2.05 -1.12 -11.33
N ILE A 105 2.35 -0.85 -10.06
CA ILE A 105 1.52 -1.29 -8.93
C ILE A 105 1.12 -0.06 -8.13
N HIS A 106 -0.15 0.02 -7.74
CA HIS A 106 -0.55 0.96 -6.71
C HIS A 106 -1.52 0.32 -5.69
N PRO A 107 -1.46 0.77 -4.44
CA PRO A 107 -2.47 0.47 -3.44
C PRO A 107 -3.75 1.29 -3.69
N TYR A 108 -4.86 0.80 -3.16
CA TYR A 108 -6.12 1.52 -3.06
C TYR A 108 -6.78 1.23 -1.71
N ILE A 109 -7.30 2.30 -1.11
CA ILE A 109 -8.25 2.26 0.01
C ILE A 109 -9.40 3.25 -0.30
N PRO A 110 -10.63 2.99 0.18
CA PRO A 110 -11.77 3.88 -0.08
C PRO A 110 -11.55 5.34 0.34
N ALA A 111 -10.74 5.61 1.37
CA ALA A 111 -10.45 6.98 1.79
C ALA A 111 -9.82 7.85 0.68
N PHE A 112 -9.16 7.25 -0.32
CA PHE A 112 -8.55 8.02 -1.42
C PHE A 112 -9.57 8.70 -2.33
N ASP A 113 -10.80 8.18 -2.42
CA ASP A 113 -11.84 8.75 -3.27
C ASP A 113 -12.38 10.08 -2.71
N ASN A 114 -12.14 10.37 -1.43
CA ASN A 114 -12.62 11.56 -0.73
C ASN A 114 -11.56 12.67 -0.60
N LEU A 115 -10.38 12.49 -1.21
CA LEU A 115 -9.29 13.47 -1.10
C LEU A 115 -9.45 14.60 -2.12
N ASN A 116 -9.21 15.83 -1.68
CA ASN A 116 -9.17 17.02 -2.51
C ASN A 116 -7.91 17.84 -2.20
N PRO A 117 -6.98 18.02 -3.16
CA PRO A 117 -7.03 17.53 -4.54
C PRO A 117 -6.98 16.00 -4.62
N SER A 118 -7.45 15.46 -5.76
CA SER A 118 -7.42 14.01 -5.99
C SER A 118 -6.01 13.45 -5.85
N PHE A 119 -5.90 12.37 -5.10
CA PHE A 119 -4.69 11.59 -4.94
C PHE A 119 -4.69 10.50 -6.00
N GLY A 120 -4.06 10.74 -7.17
CA GLY A 120 -4.01 9.78 -8.28
C GLY A 120 -3.09 8.57 -8.03
N ALA A 121 -3.32 7.44 -8.73
CA ALA A 121 -2.55 6.20 -8.50
C ALA A 121 -1.04 6.37 -8.62
N TRP A 122 -0.59 7.15 -9.61
CA TRP A 122 0.83 7.38 -9.88
C TRP A 122 1.57 8.06 -8.72
N LYS A 123 0.87 8.78 -7.82
CA LYS A 123 1.48 9.45 -6.65
C LYS A 123 1.75 8.50 -5.47
N ARG A 124 1.27 7.27 -5.55
CA ARG A 124 1.32 6.28 -4.45
C ARG A 124 1.82 4.92 -4.93
N GLU A 125 2.55 4.89 -6.03
CA GLU A 125 3.01 3.63 -6.63
C GLU A 125 3.98 2.89 -5.73
N TYR A 126 3.84 1.57 -5.74
CA TYR A 126 4.83 0.66 -5.23
C TYR A 126 5.41 -0.13 -6.41
N ALA A 127 6.59 -0.68 -6.21
CA ALA A 127 7.19 -1.63 -7.13
C ALA A 127 7.98 -2.68 -6.37
N VAL A 128 8.20 -3.82 -7.03
CA VAL A 128 9.19 -4.81 -6.62
C VAL A 128 10.40 -4.62 -7.52
N ASN A 129 11.57 -4.38 -6.93
CA ASN A 129 12.81 -4.36 -7.69
C ASN A 129 13.10 -5.79 -8.20
N PRO A 130 13.26 -6.01 -9.51
CA PRO A 130 13.43 -7.36 -10.06
C PRO A 130 14.74 -8.03 -9.69
N GLU A 131 15.76 -7.26 -9.29
CA GLU A 131 17.08 -7.78 -8.90
C GLU A 131 17.15 -8.05 -7.40
N THR A 132 16.69 -7.10 -6.57
CA THR A 132 16.83 -7.18 -5.10
C THR A 132 15.60 -7.71 -4.38
N LEU A 133 14.50 -7.86 -5.11
CA LEU A 133 13.17 -8.22 -4.62
C LEU A 133 12.61 -7.26 -3.57
N GLU A 134 13.17 -6.06 -3.44
CA GLU A 134 12.69 -5.07 -2.48
C GLU A 134 11.38 -4.45 -2.93
N ILE A 135 10.44 -4.36 -2.00
CA ILE A 135 9.25 -3.53 -2.17
C ILE A 135 9.63 -2.11 -1.82
N TYR A 136 9.39 -1.17 -2.74
CA TYR A 136 9.64 0.24 -2.50
C TYR A 136 8.49 1.12 -2.98
N LEU A 137 8.30 2.23 -2.26
CA LEU A 137 7.38 3.29 -2.62
C LEU A 137 8.08 4.26 -3.58
N ARG A 138 7.41 4.63 -4.67
CA ARG A 138 7.82 5.76 -5.52
C ARG A 138 7.69 7.05 -4.74
N LYS A 139 8.81 7.69 -4.43
CA LYS A 139 8.84 8.98 -3.72
C LYS A 139 8.65 10.13 -4.69
N GLU A 140 8.26 11.28 -4.14
CA GLU A 140 8.17 12.53 -4.90
C GLU A 140 9.49 12.84 -5.62
N GLY A 141 9.39 13.26 -6.88
CA GLY A 141 10.54 13.54 -7.74
C GLY A 141 11.22 12.31 -8.37
N MET A 142 10.83 11.08 -7.99
CA MET A 142 11.39 9.88 -8.61
C MET A 142 10.74 9.55 -9.96
N ASP A 143 11.56 8.98 -10.85
CA ASP A 143 11.11 8.39 -12.11
C ASP A 143 10.10 7.25 -11.89
N GLU A 144 9.43 6.88 -12.98
CA GLU A 144 8.56 5.71 -12.99
C GLU A 144 9.34 4.45 -12.56
N PRO A 145 8.86 3.70 -11.55
CA PRO A 145 9.50 2.47 -11.12
C PRO A 145 9.63 1.47 -12.27
N ASN A 146 10.79 0.79 -12.37
CA ASN A 146 11.02 -0.27 -13.35
C ASN A 146 10.74 0.14 -14.82
N LYS A 147 10.86 1.43 -15.17
CA LYS A 147 10.51 2.01 -16.48
C LYS A 147 11.06 1.22 -17.68
N ASP A 148 12.28 0.72 -17.54
CA ASP A 148 13.02 0.03 -18.59
C ASP A 148 12.97 -1.51 -18.46
N TYR A 149 12.37 -2.02 -17.38
CA TYR A 149 12.19 -3.45 -17.20
C TYR A 149 10.93 -3.94 -17.91
N VAL A 150 11.07 -4.97 -18.74
CA VAL A 150 9.97 -5.60 -19.49
C VAL A 150 9.59 -6.91 -18.81
N TRP A 151 8.39 -6.97 -18.26
CA TRP A 151 7.86 -8.15 -17.61
C TRP A 151 7.41 -9.18 -18.65
N ALA A 152 7.62 -10.47 -18.37
CA ALA A 152 7.09 -11.55 -19.20
C ALA A 152 5.62 -11.82 -18.83
N ALA A 153 4.82 -12.21 -19.82
CA ALA A 153 3.48 -12.77 -19.56
C ALA A 153 3.59 -14.00 -18.65
N ASN A 154 2.55 -14.27 -17.86
CA ASN A 154 2.49 -15.33 -16.85
C ASN A 154 3.49 -15.20 -15.68
N THR A 155 4.26 -14.11 -15.58
CA THR A 155 5.05 -13.84 -14.38
C THR A 155 4.12 -13.69 -13.18
N ILE A 156 4.45 -14.34 -12.06
CA ILE A 156 3.74 -14.20 -10.79
C ILE A 156 4.54 -13.26 -9.89
N ILE A 157 3.88 -12.21 -9.41
CA ILE A 157 4.45 -11.26 -8.45
C ILE A 157 3.69 -11.42 -7.14
N THR A 158 4.41 -11.62 -6.04
CA THR A 158 3.84 -11.61 -4.69
C THR A 158 4.46 -10.49 -3.87
N LEU A 159 3.64 -9.79 -3.09
CA LEU A 159 4.06 -8.74 -2.16
C LEU A 159 3.96 -9.24 -0.72
N ASP A 160 5.02 -9.11 0.07
CA ASP A 160 5.02 -9.34 1.51
C ASP A 160 5.55 -8.10 2.26
N PHE A 161 4.62 -7.33 2.81
CA PHE A 161 4.95 -6.10 3.52
C PHE A 161 5.56 -6.32 4.91
N ARG A 162 5.53 -7.54 5.46
CA ARG A 162 6.21 -7.89 6.71
C ARG A 162 7.72 -7.92 6.53
N ALA A 163 8.13 -8.49 5.40
CA ALA A 163 9.53 -8.61 5.02
C ALA A 163 10.02 -7.40 4.20
N ALA A 164 9.09 -6.55 3.74
CA ALA A 164 9.34 -5.54 2.71
C ALA A 164 10.00 -6.13 1.45
N LYS A 165 9.60 -7.35 1.11
CA LYS A 165 10.13 -8.12 -0.02
C LYS A 165 8.98 -8.64 -0.89
N GLY A 166 9.22 -8.69 -2.18
CA GLY A 166 8.37 -9.41 -3.11
C GLY A 166 8.99 -10.74 -3.50
N THR A 167 8.24 -11.52 -4.28
CA THR A 167 8.78 -12.65 -5.04
C THR A 167 8.36 -12.50 -6.49
N ILE A 168 9.23 -12.94 -7.40
CA ILE A 168 8.98 -12.94 -8.84
C ILE A 168 9.24 -14.36 -9.33
N VAL A 169 8.20 -15.00 -9.86
CA VAL A 169 8.31 -16.30 -10.51
C VAL A 169 8.04 -16.08 -11.98
N VAL A 170 9.08 -16.21 -12.79
CA VAL A 170 8.98 -16.13 -14.26
C VAL A 170 8.46 -17.48 -14.82
N PRO A 171 7.87 -17.49 -16.03
CA PRO A 171 7.43 -18.71 -16.70
C PRO A 171 8.57 -19.71 -16.99
#